data_AF-A0A1Y0MJX8-F1
#
_entry.id   AF-A0A1Y0MJX8-F1
#
_cell.length_a   1.000
_cell.length_b   1.000
_cell.length_c   1.000
_cell.angle_alpha   90.00
_cell.angle_beta   90.00
_cell.angle_gamma   90.00
#
_symmetry.space_group_name_H-M   'P 1'
#
loop_
_entity.id
_entity.type
_entity.pdbx_description
1 polymer ?
#
loop_
_entity_poly.entity_id
_entity_poly.type
_entity_poly.pdbx_seq_one_letter_code
_entity_poly.pdbx_strand_id
1 'polypeptide(L)'
;MHGNSMNTSVRNNLKLLKKRDKLKNRLGGYDASKTTEYNFPKASSKQLRDIKKKMKEERRNWWFNVIMLTLINFTFVAIIFYCVIKYIF
;
A
#
# COMPACT_ATOMS: atom_id res chain seq x y z
N MET A 1 -29.42 -23.71 -34.47
CA MET A 1 -28.36 -22.72 -34.82
C MET A 1 -27.52 -22.25 -33.61
N HIS A 2 -27.24 -23.10 -32.60
CA HIS A 2 -26.48 -22.69 -31.39
C HIS A 2 -25.00 -23.17 -31.38
N GLY A 3 -24.61 -24.11 -32.25
CA GLY A 3 -23.23 -24.63 -32.29
C GLY A 3 -22.20 -23.66 -32.90
N ASN A 4 -22.62 -22.77 -33.79
CA ASN A 4 -21.69 -21.87 -34.49
C ASN A 4 -21.20 -20.72 -33.60
N SER A 5 -22.03 -20.16 -32.73
CA SER A 5 -21.66 -19.07 -31.82
C SER A 5 -20.73 -19.53 -30.70
N MET A 6 -20.87 -20.78 -30.25
CA MET A 6 -19.96 -21.39 -29.28
C MET A 6 -18.60 -21.65 -29.90
N ASN A 7 -18.57 -22.16 -31.13
CA ASN A 7 -17.33 -22.43 -31.86
C ASN A 7 -16.56 -21.15 -32.20
N THR A 8 -17.24 -20.05 -32.54
CA THR A 8 -16.59 -18.74 -32.75
C THR A 8 -16.04 -18.17 -31.44
N SER A 9 -16.75 -18.30 -30.33
CA SER A 9 -16.30 -17.85 -29.00
C SER A 9 -15.04 -18.59 -28.55
N VAL A 10 -15.01 -19.91 -28.68
CA VAL A 10 -13.84 -20.75 -28.37
C VAL A 10 -12.66 -20.37 -29.26
N ARG A 11 -12.86 -20.23 -30.59
CA ARG A 11 -11.80 -19.83 -31.52
C ARG A 11 -11.25 -18.44 -31.22
N ASN A 12 -12.09 -17.48 -30.84
CA ASN A 12 -11.65 -16.14 -30.48
C ASN A 12 -10.84 -16.14 -29.19
N ASN A 13 -11.27 -16.90 -28.18
CA ASN A 13 -10.53 -17.04 -26.92
C ASN A 13 -9.13 -17.65 -27.15
N LEU A 14 -9.04 -18.72 -27.96
CA LEU A 14 -7.76 -19.33 -28.34
C LEU A 14 -6.83 -18.36 -29.09
N LYS A 15 -7.39 -17.48 -29.94
CA LYS A 15 -6.61 -16.42 -30.62
C LYS A 15 -6.12 -15.34 -29.66
N LEU A 16 -6.86 -15.04 -28.59
CA LEU A 16 -6.46 -14.07 -27.58
C LEU A 16 -5.36 -14.61 -26.66
N LEU A 17 -5.39 -15.91 -26.34
CA LEU A 17 -4.33 -16.57 -25.56
C LEU A 17 -2.95 -16.40 -26.21
N LYS A 18 -2.85 -16.58 -27.54
CA LYS A 18 -1.60 -16.37 -28.29
C LYS A 18 -1.11 -14.91 -28.30
N LYS A 19 -2.02 -13.94 -28.11
CA LYS A 19 -1.68 -12.50 -28.05
C LYS A 19 -1.30 -12.05 -26.65
N ARG A 20 -1.66 -12.81 -25.61
CA ARG A 20 -1.34 -12.51 -24.20
C ARG A 20 0.16 -12.37 -23.98
N ASP A 21 0.96 -13.29 -24.52
CA ASP A 21 2.42 -13.27 -24.32
C ASP A 21 3.07 -12.06 -25.03
N LYS A 22 2.49 -11.63 -26.16
CA LYS A 22 2.92 -10.41 -26.89
C LYS A 22 2.51 -9.11 -26.18
N LEU A 23 1.42 -9.14 -25.40
CA LEU A 23 0.89 -8.00 -24.65
C LEU A 23 1.50 -7.88 -23.23
N LYS A 24 2.00 -8.98 -22.66
CA LYS A 24 2.58 -9.05 -21.31
C LYS A 24 3.66 -7.97 -21.06
N ASN A 25 4.42 -7.64 -22.11
CA ASN A 25 5.50 -6.65 -22.03
C ASN A 25 5.19 -5.32 -22.74
N ARG A 26 4.00 -5.17 -23.34
CA ARG A 26 3.64 -3.98 -24.13
C ARG A 26 2.71 -3.00 -23.43
N LEU A 27 1.99 -3.43 -22.40
CA LEU A 27 1.07 -2.55 -21.65
C LEU A 27 1.77 -1.66 -20.61
N GLY A 28 3.09 -1.78 -20.44
CA GLY A 28 3.85 -0.98 -19.47
C GLY A 28 5.30 -0.69 -19.84
N GLY A 29 5.70 -0.88 -21.10
CA GLY A 29 7.05 -0.52 -21.57
C GLY A 29 8.22 -1.09 -20.76
N TYR A 30 7.98 -2.17 -20.00
CA TYR A 30 8.99 -2.78 -19.15
C TYR A 30 9.97 -3.55 -20.04
N ASP A 31 11.13 -2.95 -20.22
CA ASP A 31 12.29 -3.51 -20.86
C ASP A 31 13.31 -3.79 -19.75
N ALA A 32 13.61 -5.06 -19.50
CA ALA A 32 14.55 -5.47 -18.45
C ALA A 32 15.97 -4.91 -18.69
N SER A 33 16.27 -4.44 -19.91
CA SER A 33 17.53 -3.78 -20.26
C SER A 33 17.51 -2.26 -20.06
N LYS A 34 16.31 -1.65 -19.88
CA LYS A 34 16.17 -0.22 -19.58
C LYS A 34 16.08 -0.03 -18.07
N THR A 35 17.20 0.26 -17.44
CA THR A 35 17.18 0.96 -16.15
C THR A 35 16.47 2.30 -16.37
N THR A 36 15.36 2.52 -15.69
CA THR A 36 14.71 3.84 -15.65
C THR A 36 15.69 4.80 -14.99
N GLU A 37 16.47 5.54 -15.80
CA GLU A 37 17.36 6.58 -15.32
C GLU A 37 16.51 7.76 -14.88
N TYR A 38 16.14 7.77 -13.61
CA TYR A 38 15.48 8.92 -13.02
C TYR A 38 16.48 10.06 -12.87
N ASN A 39 16.36 11.08 -13.72
CA ASN A 39 17.03 12.37 -13.57
C ASN A 39 16.39 13.18 -12.43
N PHE A 40 16.44 12.66 -11.21
CA PHE A 40 16.09 13.45 -10.05
C PHE A 40 17.17 14.51 -9.82
N PRO A 41 16.81 15.75 -9.44
CA PRO A 41 17.81 16.71 -9.01
C PRO A 41 18.62 16.08 -7.88
N LYS A 42 19.95 16.08 -7.99
CA LYS A 42 20.84 15.62 -6.91
C LYS A 42 20.48 16.40 -5.65
N ALA A 43 19.76 15.78 -4.72
CA ALA A 43 19.38 16.40 -3.48
C ALA A 43 20.66 16.85 -2.77
N SER A 44 20.75 18.14 -2.46
CA SER A 44 21.90 18.67 -1.72
C SER A 44 21.96 17.98 -0.36
N SER A 45 23.15 17.65 0.11
CA SER A 45 23.36 17.03 1.43
C SER A 45 22.70 17.84 2.57
N LYS A 46 22.61 19.17 2.40
CA LYS A 46 21.87 20.07 3.29
C LYS A 46 20.36 19.77 3.27
N GLN A 47 19.76 19.63 2.09
CA GLN A 47 18.34 19.33 1.94
C GLN A 47 17.99 17.96 2.54
N LEU A 48 18.82 16.95 2.33
CA LEU A 48 18.63 15.62 2.92
C LEU A 48 18.67 15.67 4.46
N ARG A 49 19.59 16.47 5.03
CA ARG A 49 19.68 16.66 6.49
C ARG A 49 18.44 17.34 7.05
N ASP A 50 17.94 18.37 6.36
CA ASP A 50 16.78 19.12 6.79
C ASP A 50 15.50 18.27 6.72
N ILE A 51 15.33 17.48 5.65
CA ILE A 51 14.24 16.50 5.52
C ILE A 51 14.31 15.47 6.65
N LYS A 52 15.50 14.92 6.94
CA LYS A 52 15.69 13.97 8.05
C LYS A 52 15.31 14.57 9.39
N LYS A 53 15.68 15.83 9.63
CA LYS A 53 15.36 16.53 10.88
C LYS A 53 13.84 16.72 11.03
N LYS A 54 13.17 17.24 10.00
CA LYS A 54 11.70 17.40 9.97
C LYS A 54 10.96 16.08 10.20
N MET A 55 11.34 15.02 9.47
CA MET A 55 10.73 13.69 9.65
C MET A 55 10.89 13.15 11.08
N LYS A 56 12.02 13.42 11.74
CA LYS A 56 12.25 12.96 13.11
C LYS A 56 11.37 13.72 14.11
N GLU A 57 11.19 15.03 13.90
CA GLU A 57 10.33 15.87 14.73
C GLU A 57 8.85 15.48 14.57
N GLU A 58 8.36 15.33 13.33
CA GLU A 58 7.01 14.87 13.05
C GLU A 58 6.74 13.48 13.64
N ARG A 59 7.70 12.55 13.47
CA ARG A 59 7.61 11.21 14.05
C ARG A 59 7.51 11.26 15.57
N ARG A 60 8.28 12.13 16.24
CA ARG A 60 8.22 12.28 17.70
C ARG A 60 6.83 12.73 18.14
N ASN A 61 6.25 13.72 17.47
CA ASN A 61 4.92 14.23 17.79
C ASN A 61 3.84 13.17 17.54
N TRP A 62 3.96 12.41 16.45
CA TRP A 62 3.05 11.30 16.16
C TRP A 62 3.11 10.23 17.26
N TRP A 63 4.31 9.80 17.67
CA TRP A 63 4.48 8.83 18.77
C TRP A 63 3.93 9.35 20.10
N PHE A 64 4.12 10.63 20.40
CA PHE A 64 3.55 11.24 21.59
C PHE A 64 2.01 11.12 21.61
N ASN A 65 1.35 11.45 20.50
CA ASN A 65 -0.10 11.33 20.37
C ASN A 65 -0.57 9.87 20.49
N VAL A 66 0.16 8.92 19.88
CA VAL A 66 -0.16 7.48 19.98
C VAL A 66 -0.05 6.98 21.40
N ILE A 67 1.02 7.34 22.12
CA ILE A 67 1.21 6.94 23.52
C ILE A 67 0.11 7.54 24.40
N MET A 68 -0.19 8.83 24.24
CA MET A 68 -1.24 9.50 25.02
C MET A 68 -2.61 8.85 24.81
N LEU A 69 -2.99 8.58 23.56
CA LEU A 69 -4.25 7.93 23.23
C LEU A 69 -4.34 6.51 23.80
N THR A 70 -3.22 5.78 23.77
CA THR A 70 -3.13 4.41 24.32
C THR A 70 -3.34 4.41 25.83
N LEU A 71 -2.73 5.35 26.55
CA LEU A 71 -2.90 5.49 28.00
C LEU A 71 -4.35 5.83 28.37
N ILE A 72 -4.99 6.73 27.63
CA ILE A 72 -6.39 7.09 27.85
C ILE A 72 -7.29 5.87 27.66
N ASN A 73 -7.14 5.14 26.55
CA ASN A 73 -7.93 3.94 26.28
C ASN A 73 -7.72 2.86 27.36
N PHE A 74 -6.47 2.63 27.76
CA PHE A 74 -6.16 1.64 28.79
C PHE A 74 -6.81 2.00 30.13
N THR A 75 -6.76 3.27 30.52
CA THR A 75 -7.38 3.78 31.75
C THR A 75 -8.91 3.63 31.69
N PHE A 76 -9.52 3.95 30.55
CA PHE A 76 -10.96 3.81 30.36
C PHE A 76 -11.43 2.36 30.50
N VAL A 77 -10.73 1.42 29.87
CA VAL A 77 -11.04 -0.02 29.99
C VAL A 77 -10.85 -0.50 31.43
N ALA A 78 -9.78 -0.08 32.12
CA ALA A 78 -9.55 -0.43 33.51
C ALA A 78 -10.68 0.06 34.45
N ILE A 79 -11.18 1.28 34.22
CA ILE A 79 -12.31 1.83 34.99
C ILE A 79 -13.58 0.99 34.76
N ILE A 80 -13.91 0.68 33.49
CA ILE A 80 -15.07 -0.16 33.18
C ILE A 80 -14.95 -1.52 33.87
N PHE A 81 -13.79 -2.16 33.77
CA PHE A 81 -13.54 -3.45 34.38
C PHE A 81 -13.71 -3.42 35.90
N TYR A 82 -13.17 -2.39 36.56
CA TYR A 82 -13.35 -2.18 38.00
C TYR A 82 -14.83 -1.98 38.38
N CYS A 83 -15.56 -1.14 37.63
CA CYS A 83 -16.99 -0.91 37.85
C CYS A 83 -17.81 -2.19 37.69
N VAL A 84 -17.51 -3.01 36.68
CA VAL A 84 -18.20 -4.27 36.43
C VAL A 84 -17.95 -5.27 37.56
N ILE A 85 -16.70 -5.41 38.02
CA ILE A 85 -16.38 -6.29 39.16
C ILE A 85 -17.17 -5.88 40.40
N LYS A 86 -17.17 -4.58 40.74
CA LYS A 86 -17.89 -4.05 41.91
C LYS A 86 -19.41 -4.19 41.80
N TYR A 87 -19.96 -4.23 40.59
CA TYR A 87 -21.41 -4.40 40.40
C TYR A 87 -21.82 -5.88 40.51
N ILE A 88 -20.93 -6.79 40.12
CA ILE A 88 -21.17 -8.24 40.14
C ILE A 88 -20.91 -8.86 41.52
N PHE A 89 -19.87 -8.41 42.23
CA PHE A 89 -19.48 -8.86 43.57
C PHE A 89 -19.82 -7.83 44.64
#